data_AF-A0A4S4DKI8-F1
#
_entry.id   AF-A0A4S4DKI8-F1
#
_cell.length_a   1.000
_cell.length_b   1.000
_cell.length_c   1.000
_cell.angle_alpha   90.00
_cell.angle_beta   90.00
_cell.angle_gamma   90.00
#
_symmetry.space_group_name_H-M   'P 1'
#
loop_
_entity.id
_entity.type
_entity.pdbx_description
1 polymer ?
#
loop_
_entity_poly.entity_id
_entity_poly.type
_entity_poly.pdbx_seq_one_letter_code
_entity_poly.pdbx_strand_id
1 'polypeptide(L)'
;MSNGNLEMWLYSHNSCLNLLQRIDIMIDVALALEYLHYGQLELVVHCDLKPSNVLLDEDMVAHVADFGIAKILAENKTATQTKTLGTIGYIAPEYGSEGRVSTNGDIYSYGMMLLEAFTRKKPTDEMFSAEINLRQWVSASLPNKIREIVDGGLLRMQNGSDMVTSQSILLAILQLGLECTSDIPMERSDIKMVLVKLNRIRKQLLHIQSI
;
A
#
# COMPACT_ATOMS: atom_id res chain seq x y z
N MET A 1 15.46 -1.12 12.54
CA MET A 1 15.90 -2.38 11.91
C MET A 1 17.12 -2.10 11.04
N SER A 2 17.88 -3.13 10.69
CA SER A 2 19.19 -3.03 10.01
C SER A 2 19.11 -2.37 8.63
N ASN A 3 18.03 -2.59 7.87
CA ASN A 3 17.85 -2.05 6.53
C ASN A 3 17.02 -0.75 6.46
N GLY A 4 16.72 -0.10 7.60
CA GLY A 4 15.97 1.15 7.63
C GLY A 4 14.46 0.97 7.40
N ASN A 5 13.83 1.84 6.60
CA ASN A 5 12.40 1.83 6.31
C ASN A 5 12.09 1.89 4.80
N LEU A 6 10.88 1.51 4.41
CA LEU A 6 10.46 1.45 3.00
C LEU A 6 10.59 2.80 2.29
N GLU A 7 10.33 3.92 2.96
CA GLU A 7 10.50 5.26 2.36
C GLU A 7 11.94 5.48 1.87
N MET A 8 12.94 5.11 2.66
CA MET A 8 14.34 5.21 2.26
C MET A 8 14.64 4.38 1.01
N TRP A 9 14.07 3.17 0.90
CA TRP A 9 14.26 2.31 -0.26
C TRP A 9 13.55 2.79 -1.51
N LEU A 10 12.41 3.48 -1.37
CA LEU A 10 11.69 4.07 -2.49
C LEU A 10 12.42 5.31 -3.04
N TYR A 11 13.12 6.09 -2.21
CA TYR A 11 13.66 7.40 -2.62
C TYR A 11 15.19 7.52 -2.62
N SER A 12 15.93 6.55 -2.07
CA SER A 12 17.39 6.53 -2.16
C SER A 12 17.87 6.29 -3.60
N HIS A 13 18.99 6.92 -3.96
CA HIS A 13 19.65 6.71 -5.25
C HIS A 13 20.48 5.42 -5.32
N ASN A 14 20.84 4.84 -4.17
CA ASN A 14 21.74 3.69 -4.07
C ASN A 14 21.02 2.37 -3.74
N SER A 15 19.70 2.42 -3.58
CA SER A 15 18.86 1.31 -3.17
C SER A 15 17.77 1.11 -4.21
N CYS A 16 17.52 -0.13 -4.64
CA CYS A 16 16.48 -0.42 -5.61
C CYS A 16 15.76 -1.71 -5.25
N LEU A 17 14.46 -1.61 -4.96
CA LEU A 17 13.60 -2.77 -4.78
C LEU A 17 13.07 -3.22 -6.14
N ASN A 18 13.31 -4.48 -6.48
CA ASN A 18 12.71 -5.10 -7.66
C ASN A 18 11.22 -5.38 -7.45
N LEU A 19 10.53 -5.79 -8.51
CA LEU A 19 9.09 -6.02 -8.51
C LEU A 19 8.65 -7.04 -7.45
N LEU A 20 9.35 -8.17 -7.35
CA LEU A 20 9.04 -9.22 -6.39
C LEU A 20 9.23 -8.74 -4.95
N GLN A 21 10.33 -8.04 -4.66
CA GLN A 21 10.58 -7.47 -3.34
C GLN A 21 9.49 -6.49 -2.89
N ARG A 22 9.00 -5.62 -3.80
CA ARG A 22 7.90 -4.72 -3.46
C ARG A 22 6.60 -5.48 -3.18
N ILE A 23 6.31 -6.54 -3.94
CA ILE A 23 5.15 -7.40 -3.68
C ILE A 23 5.28 -8.08 -2.32
N ASP A 24 6.46 -8.64 -2.01
CA ASP A 24 6.71 -9.37 -0.76
C ASP A 24 6.58 -8.43 0.45
N ILE A 25 7.17 -7.23 0.39
CA ILE A 25 7.01 -6.19 1.42
C ILE A 25 5.54 -5.81 1.61
N MET A 26 4.77 -5.65 0.52
CA MET A 26 3.35 -5.31 0.61
C MET A 26 2.50 -6.46 1.17
N ILE A 27 2.91 -7.72 0.97
CA ILE A 27 2.29 -8.88 1.60
C ILE A 27 2.58 -8.90 3.10
N ASP A 28 3.82 -8.66 3.52
CA ASP A 28 4.22 -8.61 4.92
C ASP A 28 3.44 -7.54 5.70
N VAL A 29 3.29 -6.35 5.12
CA VAL A 29 2.45 -5.29 5.69
C VAL A 29 0.99 -5.72 5.79
N ALA A 30 0.46 -6.38 4.75
CA ALA A 30 -0.94 -6.82 4.76
C ALA A 30 -1.18 -7.94 5.80
N LEU A 31 -0.20 -8.82 6.03
CA LEU A 31 -0.24 -9.82 7.10
C LEU A 31 -0.24 -9.16 8.48
N ALA A 32 0.58 -8.11 8.67
CA ALA A 32 0.57 -7.34 9.91
C ALA A 32 -0.80 -6.68 10.14
N LEU A 33 -1.40 -6.07 9.12
CA LEU A 33 -2.75 -5.51 9.22
C LEU A 33 -3.82 -6.57 9.49
N GLU A 34 -3.76 -7.74 8.84
CA GLU A 34 -4.67 -8.85 9.13
C GLU A 34 -4.59 -9.26 10.60
N TYR A 35 -3.37 -9.36 11.14
CA TYR A 35 -3.16 -9.67 12.56
C TYR A 35 -3.75 -8.58 13.47
N LEU A 36 -3.54 -7.31 13.17
CA LEU A 36 -4.09 -6.20 13.96
C LEU A 36 -5.62 -6.16 13.92
N HIS A 37 -6.22 -6.45 12.76
CA HIS A 37 -7.67 -6.34 12.55
C HIS A 37 -8.44 -7.58 13.01
N TYR A 38 -7.82 -8.76 12.99
CA TYR A 38 -8.51 -10.04 13.19
C TYR A 38 -7.79 -11.03 14.12
N GLY A 39 -6.52 -10.80 14.43
CA GLY A 39 -5.68 -11.75 15.17
C GLY A 39 -5.82 -11.66 16.68
N GLN A 40 -6.55 -10.67 17.20
CA GLN A 40 -6.69 -10.38 18.62
C GLN A 40 -8.16 -10.22 19.02
N LEU A 41 -8.44 -10.29 20.32
CA LEU A 41 -9.79 -10.14 20.87
C LEU A 41 -10.34 -8.71 20.65
N GLU A 42 -9.49 -7.73 20.91
CA GLU A 42 -9.74 -6.31 20.59
C GLU A 42 -8.94 -5.95 19.35
N LEU A 43 -9.62 -5.44 18.32
CA LEU A 43 -8.94 -5.06 17.09
C LEU A 43 -8.15 -3.75 17.30
N VAL A 44 -7.02 -3.65 16.60
CA VAL A 44 -6.12 -2.49 16.63
C VAL A 44 -6.17 -1.80 15.28
N VAL A 45 -6.50 -0.51 15.29
CA VAL A 45 -6.41 0.37 14.10
C VAL A 45 -5.13 1.19 14.20
N HIS A 46 -4.23 1.05 13.25
CA HIS A 46 -2.91 1.70 13.28
C HIS A 46 -3.00 3.23 13.17
N CYS A 47 -3.88 3.73 12.31
CA CYS A 47 -4.15 5.16 12.10
C CYS A 47 -3.00 6.00 11.48
N ASP A 48 -1.83 5.43 11.20
CA ASP A 48 -0.67 6.15 10.61
C ASP A 48 0.20 5.25 9.72
N LEU A 49 -0.43 4.40 8.92
CA LEU A 49 0.30 3.51 8.03
C LEU A 49 0.85 4.27 6.82
N LYS A 50 2.16 4.20 6.61
CA LYS A 50 2.92 4.88 5.55
C LYS A 50 4.30 4.23 5.37
N PRO A 51 5.02 4.45 4.26
CA PRO A 51 6.32 3.83 4.03
C PRO A 51 7.38 4.06 5.12
N SER A 52 7.39 5.22 5.77
CA SER A 52 8.36 5.50 6.85
C SER A 52 8.10 4.71 8.13
N ASN A 53 6.89 4.18 8.29
CA ASN A 53 6.45 3.30 9.40
C ASN A 53 6.54 1.81 9.03
N VAL A 54 7.10 1.46 7.88
CA VAL A 54 7.40 0.08 7.48
C VAL A 54 8.90 -0.14 7.55
N LEU A 55 9.36 -0.83 8.59
CA LEU A 55 10.77 -1.13 8.81
C LEU A 55 11.16 -2.42 8.08
N LEU A 56 12.41 -2.49 7.61
CA LEU A 56 12.94 -3.67 6.91
C LEU A 56 14.06 -4.30 7.73
N ASP A 57 13.94 -5.60 8.01
CA ASP A 57 14.97 -6.37 8.70
C ASP A 57 16.09 -6.86 7.78
N GLU A 58 17.03 -7.62 8.31
CA GLU A 58 18.20 -8.14 7.57
C GLU A 58 17.84 -9.02 6.36
N ASP A 59 16.69 -9.69 6.40
CA ASP A 59 16.18 -10.55 5.35
C ASP A 59 15.21 -9.81 4.40
N MET A 60 15.12 -8.49 4.53
CA MET A 60 14.19 -7.62 3.79
C MET A 60 12.71 -7.91 4.08
N VAL A 61 12.41 -8.58 5.20
CA VAL A 61 11.03 -8.79 5.67
C VAL A 61 10.52 -7.47 6.26
N ALA A 62 9.27 -7.13 5.95
CA ALA A 62 8.67 -5.87 6.37
C ALA A 62 7.97 -5.99 7.73
N HIS A 63 8.20 -5.01 8.60
CA HIS A 63 7.61 -4.93 9.93
C HIS A 63 6.92 -3.58 10.11
N VAL A 64 5.62 -3.61 10.40
CA VAL A 64 4.84 -2.39 10.69
C VAL A 64 5.23 -1.85 12.07
N ALA A 65 5.53 -0.56 12.15
CA ALA A 65 6.00 0.13 13.34
C ALA A 65 5.24 1.44 13.58
N ASP A 66 5.52 2.07 14.72
CA ASP A 66 4.93 3.35 15.17
C ASP A 66 3.41 3.32 15.41
N PHE A 67 3.04 2.71 16.54
CA PHE A 67 1.67 2.67 17.05
C PHE A 67 1.32 3.90 17.91
N GLY A 68 2.07 5.00 17.82
CA GLY A 68 1.95 6.15 18.73
C GLY A 68 0.56 6.79 18.74
N ILE A 69 -0.20 6.64 17.65
CA ILE A 69 -1.58 7.14 17.53
C ILE A 69 -2.61 6.04 17.30
N ALA A 70 -2.22 4.77 17.43
CA ALA A 70 -3.11 3.63 17.22
C ALA A 70 -4.30 3.64 18.18
N LYS A 71 -5.35 2.90 17.82
CA LYS A 71 -6.59 2.79 18.59
C LYS A 71 -6.95 1.33 18.79
N ILE A 72 -7.17 0.95 20.04
CA ILE A 72 -7.75 -0.33 20.40
C ILE A 72 -9.27 -0.11 20.44
N LEU A 73 -10.01 -0.88 19.64
CA LEU A 73 -11.46 -0.85 19.67
C LEU A 73 -11.96 -2.00 20.55
N ALA A 74 -12.67 -1.63 21.62
CA ALA A 74 -13.33 -2.59 22.50
C ALA A 74 -14.28 -3.51 21.72
N GLU A 75 -14.51 -4.71 22.25
CA GLU A 75 -15.41 -5.71 21.67
C GLU A 75 -16.75 -5.09 21.22
N ASN A 76 -17.17 -5.44 20.01
CA ASN A 76 -18.38 -4.95 19.32
C ASN A 76 -18.32 -3.52 18.74
N LYS A 77 -17.20 -2.80 18.86
CA LYS A 77 -17.01 -1.52 18.14
C LYS A 77 -16.23 -1.70 16.85
N THR A 78 -16.79 -1.19 15.75
CA THR A 78 -16.15 -1.21 14.42
C THR A 78 -15.50 0.12 14.05
N ALA A 79 -15.75 1.18 14.82
CA ALA A 79 -15.15 2.50 14.63
C ALA A 79 -15.12 3.29 15.95
N THR A 80 -14.26 4.31 16.02
CA THR A 80 -14.27 5.33 17.07
C THR A 80 -14.00 6.72 16.48
N GLN A 81 -14.08 7.76 17.31
CA GLN A 81 -13.68 9.12 16.93
C GLN A 81 -12.37 9.50 17.60
N THR A 82 -11.56 10.30 16.91
CA THR A 82 -10.34 10.89 17.45
C THR A 82 -10.11 12.29 16.90
N LYS A 83 -9.33 13.09 17.65
CA LYS A 83 -8.85 14.41 17.21
C LYS A 83 -7.40 14.37 16.73
N THR A 84 -6.73 13.24 16.91
CA THR A 84 -5.37 13.04 16.43
C THR A 84 -5.43 12.78 14.93
N LEU A 85 -4.66 13.52 14.15
CA LEU A 85 -4.53 13.27 12.71
C LEU A 85 -3.39 12.31 12.45
N GLY A 86 -3.56 11.46 11.44
CA GLY A 86 -2.46 10.69 10.84
C GLY A 86 -1.62 11.55 9.90
N THR A 87 -0.91 10.89 8.98
CA THR A 87 -0.07 11.58 8.00
C THR A 87 -0.84 12.01 6.76
N ILE A 88 -0.72 13.30 6.40
CA ILE A 88 -1.31 13.87 5.18
C ILE A 88 -0.91 13.05 3.95
N GLY A 89 -1.88 12.76 3.09
CA GLY A 89 -1.71 11.94 1.90
C GLY A 89 -2.08 10.47 2.08
N TYR A 90 -2.13 9.96 3.32
CA TYR A 90 -2.52 8.58 3.64
C TYR A 90 -3.84 8.50 4.41
N ILE A 91 -4.28 9.60 5.01
CA ILE A 91 -5.52 9.68 5.78
C ILE A 91 -6.72 9.39 4.88
N ALA A 92 -7.53 8.41 5.28
CA ALA A 92 -8.83 8.14 4.66
C ALA A 92 -9.78 9.35 4.76
N PRO A 93 -10.64 9.62 3.76
CA PRO A 93 -11.51 10.79 3.76
C PRO A 93 -12.33 10.97 5.05
N GLU A 94 -12.98 9.90 5.53
CA GLU A 94 -13.80 9.92 6.74
C GLU A 94 -12.99 10.12 8.03
N TYR A 95 -11.71 9.72 8.01
CA TYR A 95 -10.81 9.99 9.13
C TYR A 95 -10.39 11.47 9.12
N GLY A 96 -10.04 12.02 7.95
CA GLY A 96 -9.61 13.41 7.84
C GLY A 96 -10.72 14.42 8.11
N SER A 97 -11.95 14.13 7.66
CA SER A 97 -13.08 15.06 7.77
C SER A 97 -13.84 14.94 9.10
N GLU A 98 -14.06 13.72 9.59
CA GLU A 98 -14.92 13.45 10.75
C GLU A 98 -14.13 12.97 11.98
N GLY A 99 -12.82 12.70 11.84
CA GLY A 99 -12.05 12.03 12.87
C GLY A 99 -12.46 10.57 13.08
N ARG A 100 -13.21 9.97 12.13
CA ARG A 100 -13.76 8.62 12.23
C ARG A 100 -12.69 7.60 11.84
N VAL A 101 -12.21 6.83 12.82
CA VAL A 101 -11.20 5.80 12.61
C VAL A 101 -11.82 4.40 12.70
N SER A 102 -11.41 3.53 11.79
CA SER A 102 -11.82 2.13 11.68
C SER A 102 -10.75 1.36 10.92
N THR A 103 -10.86 0.03 10.88
CA THR A 103 -9.97 -0.82 10.07
C THR A 103 -9.94 -0.39 8.60
N ASN A 104 -11.07 0.10 8.04
CA ASN A 104 -11.13 0.64 6.68
C ASN A 104 -10.20 1.85 6.46
N GLY A 105 -9.90 2.61 7.51
CA GLY A 105 -8.94 3.71 7.44
C GLY A 105 -7.51 3.22 7.21
N ASP A 106 -7.14 2.10 7.85
CA ASP A 106 -5.86 1.44 7.59
C ASP A 106 -5.82 0.83 6.18
N ILE A 107 -6.94 0.26 5.68
CA ILE A 107 -7.03 -0.24 4.30
C ILE A 107 -6.79 0.88 3.28
N TYR A 108 -7.35 2.06 3.50
CA TYR A 108 -7.10 3.21 2.64
C TYR A 108 -5.62 3.61 2.65
N SER A 109 -5.05 3.72 3.85
CA SER A 109 -3.63 4.08 4.04
C SER A 109 -2.70 3.05 3.37
N TYR A 110 -3.04 1.76 3.49
CA TYR A 110 -2.37 0.66 2.81
C TYR A 110 -2.45 0.81 1.29
N GLY A 111 -3.62 1.12 0.76
CA GLY A 111 -3.82 1.33 -0.67
C GLY A 111 -3.01 2.51 -1.21
N MET A 112 -2.93 3.63 -0.49
CA MET A 112 -2.08 4.77 -0.87
C MET A 112 -0.60 4.39 -0.90
N MET A 113 -0.14 3.65 0.13
CA MET A 113 1.22 3.12 0.17
C MET A 113 1.51 2.11 -0.95
N LEU A 114 0.53 1.26 -1.31
CA LEU A 114 0.64 0.33 -2.43
C LEU A 114 0.78 1.09 -3.76
N LEU A 115 -0.02 2.15 -3.97
CA LEU A 115 0.11 2.99 -5.16
C LEU A 115 1.48 3.69 -5.21
N GLU A 116 1.92 4.28 -4.09
CA GLU A 116 3.22 4.94 -3.99
C GLU A 116 4.38 3.96 -4.24
N ALA A 117 4.33 2.76 -3.66
CA ALA A 117 5.38 1.76 -3.81
C ALA A 117 5.59 1.37 -5.27
N PHE A 118 4.56 1.39 -6.12
CA PHE A 118 4.68 0.95 -7.52
C PHE A 118 4.79 2.09 -8.53
N THR A 119 4.37 3.30 -8.17
CA THR A 119 4.54 4.52 -8.98
C THR A 119 5.81 5.28 -8.63
N ARG A 120 6.35 5.06 -7.42
CA ARG A 120 7.40 5.87 -6.79
C ARG A 120 7.01 7.36 -6.69
N LYS A 121 5.71 7.66 -6.60
CA LYS A 121 5.16 9.01 -6.43
C LYS A 121 4.56 9.15 -5.05
N LYS A 122 5.11 10.07 -4.26
CA LYS A 122 4.56 10.38 -2.93
C LYS A 122 3.15 10.94 -3.09
N PRO A 123 2.18 10.60 -2.22
CA PRO A 123 0.89 11.27 -2.21
C PRO A 123 0.97 12.81 -2.11
N THR A 124 2.09 13.32 -1.60
CA THR A 124 2.40 14.75 -1.44
C THR A 124 3.44 15.29 -2.44
N ASP A 125 3.73 14.55 -3.52
CA ASP A 125 4.62 15.01 -4.60
C ASP A 125 4.11 16.34 -5.21
N GLU A 126 5.02 17.23 -5.58
CA GLU A 126 4.69 18.57 -6.12
C GLU A 126 3.85 18.52 -7.39
N MET A 127 3.86 17.40 -8.12
CA MET A 127 2.99 17.21 -9.28
C MET A 127 1.50 17.11 -8.91
N PHE A 128 1.18 16.81 -7.65
CA PHE A 128 -0.18 16.73 -7.14
C PHE A 128 -0.61 18.08 -6.57
N SER A 129 -1.82 18.50 -6.91
CA SER A 129 -2.40 19.78 -6.51
C SER A 129 -3.75 19.56 -5.83
N ALA A 130 -4.47 20.63 -5.53
CA ALA A 130 -5.84 20.53 -5.01
C ALA A 130 -6.80 19.81 -5.98
N GLU A 131 -6.47 19.73 -7.27
CA GLU A 131 -7.35 19.18 -8.31
C GLU A 131 -7.11 17.69 -8.59
N ILE A 132 -5.88 17.21 -8.39
CA ILE A 132 -5.50 15.84 -8.70
C ILE A 132 -4.57 15.27 -7.62
N ASN A 133 -5.00 14.18 -7.00
CA ASN A 133 -4.18 13.38 -6.09
C ASN A 133 -3.66 12.10 -6.76
N LEU A 134 -2.76 11.40 -6.06
CA LEU A 134 -2.15 10.15 -6.53
C LEU A 134 -3.18 9.12 -7.01
N ARG A 135 -4.26 8.90 -6.24
CA ARG A 135 -5.33 7.96 -6.61
C ARG A 135 -6.00 8.36 -7.92
N GLN A 136 -6.40 9.62 -8.06
CA GLN A 136 -7.06 10.13 -9.27
C GLN A 136 -6.12 10.06 -10.49
N TRP A 137 -4.85 10.39 -10.30
CA TRP A 137 -3.84 10.29 -11.35
C TRP A 137 -3.62 8.84 -11.83
N VAL A 138 -3.53 7.87 -10.90
CA VAL A 138 -3.47 6.45 -11.24
C VAL A 138 -4.76 6.02 -11.95
N SER A 139 -5.92 6.36 -11.40
CA SER A 139 -7.23 5.99 -11.97
C SER A 139 -7.42 6.51 -13.39
N ALA A 140 -6.99 7.74 -13.68
CA ALA A 140 -7.09 8.34 -15.01
C ALA A 140 -6.10 7.73 -16.03
N SER A 141 -5.07 7.04 -15.53
CA SER A 141 -4.01 6.46 -16.36
C SER A 141 -4.27 5.00 -16.73
N LEU A 142 -5.06 4.27 -15.93
CA LEU A 142 -5.37 2.87 -16.21
C LEU A 142 -6.48 2.69 -17.26
N PRO A 143 -6.45 1.61 -18.07
CA PRO A 143 -5.39 0.60 -18.17
C PRO A 143 -4.27 0.98 -19.17
N ASN A 144 -4.43 2.10 -19.89
CA ASN A 144 -3.68 2.35 -21.13
C ASN A 144 -2.28 2.95 -20.92
N LYS A 145 -2.05 3.64 -19.80
CA LYS A 145 -0.83 4.43 -19.54
C LYS A 145 0.02 3.88 -18.40
N ILE A 146 -0.07 2.57 -18.11
CA ILE A 146 0.67 1.92 -16.99
C ILE A 146 2.16 2.29 -17.03
N ARG A 147 2.80 2.22 -18.21
CA ARG A 147 4.23 2.49 -18.38
C ARG A 147 4.64 3.93 -18.08
N GLU A 148 3.72 4.87 -18.17
CA GLU A 148 3.97 6.29 -17.90
C GLU A 148 3.92 6.59 -16.40
N ILE A 149 3.23 5.76 -15.62
CA ILE A 149 2.95 6.02 -14.20
C ILE A 149 3.69 5.12 -13.23
N VAL A 150 4.13 3.94 -13.67
CA VAL A 150 4.92 3.02 -12.83
C VAL A 150 6.37 3.47 -12.73
N ASP A 151 7.03 3.09 -11.64
CA ASP A 151 8.45 3.32 -11.46
C ASP A 151 9.25 2.70 -12.62
N GLY A 152 9.98 3.54 -13.35
CA GLY A 152 10.83 3.09 -14.47
C GLY A 152 11.87 2.05 -14.06
N GLY A 153 12.29 2.01 -12.78
CA GLY A 153 13.16 0.96 -12.25
C GLY A 153 12.55 -0.45 -12.33
N LEU A 154 11.22 -0.55 -12.27
CA LEU A 154 10.49 -1.82 -12.41
C LEU A 154 10.40 -2.28 -13.87
N LEU A 155 10.46 -1.35 -14.83
CA LEU A 155 10.38 -1.63 -16.26
C LEU A 155 11.72 -2.02 -16.88
N ARG A 156 12.83 -1.53 -16.33
CA ARG A 156 14.19 -1.73 -16.88
C ARG A 156 14.75 -3.14 -16.68
N MET A 157 14.05 -3.99 -15.94
CA MET A 157 14.54 -5.31 -15.52
C MET A 157 13.96 -6.48 -16.35
N GLN A 158 13.28 -6.23 -17.47
CA GLN A 158 12.49 -7.25 -18.20
C GLN A 158 12.90 -7.44 -19.67
N ASN A 159 12.84 -8.69 -20.14
CA ASN A 159 13.02 -9.09 -21.55
C ASN A 159 11.67 -9.06 -22.33
N GLY A 160 11.71 -9.19 -23.67
CA GLY A 160 10.55 -8.90 -24.54
C GLY A 160 9.23 -9.68 -24.27
N SER A 161 9.28 -10.98 -23.97
CA SER A 161 8.09 -11.79 -23.61
C SER A 161 7.60 -11.55 -22.18
N ASP A 162 8.51 -11.15 -21.29
CA ASP A 162 8.28 -10.80 -19.89
C ASP A 162 7.50 -9.47 -19.76
N MET A 163 7.63 -8.60 -20.76
CA MET A 163 7.08 -7.24 -20.79
C MET A 163 5.55 -7.17 -20.76
N VAL A 164 4.84 -8.05 -21.49
CA VAL A 164 3.37 -8.05 -21.54
C VAL A 164 2.79 -8.59 -20.23
N THR A 165 3.36 -9.66 -19.70
CA THR A 165 2.89 -10.30 -18.48
C THR A 165 3.22 -9.47 -17.24
N SER A 166 4.34 -8.76 -17.25
CA SER A 166 4.66 -7.79 -16.22
C SER A 166 3.74 -6.57 -16.22
N GLN A 167 3.26 -6.16 -17.40
CA GLN A 167 2.26 -5.09 -17.49
C GLN A 167 0.90 -5.51 -16.91
N SER A 168 0.50 -6.79 -17.08
CA SER A 168 -0.73 -7.30 -16.45
C SER A 168 -0.60 -7.43 -14.93
N ILE A 169 0.59 -7.80 -14.42
CA ILE A 169 0.91 -7.78 -12.99
C ILE A 169 0.81 -6.36 -12.42
N LEU A 170 1.45 -5.39 -13.06
CA LEU A 170 1.41 -3.99 -12.63
C LEU A 170 -0.01 -3.43 -12.67
N LEU A 171 -0.80 -3.77 -13.70
CA LEU A 171 -2.22 -3.40 -13.77
C LEU A 171 -3.00 -3.95 -12.58
N ALA A 172 -2.84 -5.25 -12.27
CA ALA A 172 -3.55 -5.90 -11.16
C ALA A 172 -3.20 -5.27 -9.80
N ILE A 173 -1.93 -4.90 -9.59
CA ILE A 173 -1.47 -4.24 -8.36
C ILE A 173 -2.06 -2.84 -8.24
N LEU A 174 -2.01 -2.03 -9.31
CA LEU A 174 -2.56 -0.67 -9.27
C LEU A 174 -4.08 -0.68 -9.12
N GLN A 175 -4.79 -1.62 -9.77
CA GLN A 175 -6.22 -1.82 -9.56
C GLN A 175 -6.54 -2.18 -8.10
N LEU A 176 -5.75 -3.07 -7.49
CA LEU A 176 -5.90 -3.40 -6.07
C LEU A 176 -5.69 -2.17 -5.17
N GLY A 177 -4.72 -1.31 -5.48
CA GLY A 177 -4.53 -0.04 -4.77
C GLY A 177 -5.73 0.89 -4.91
N LEU A 178 -6.35 0.96 -6.10
CA LEU A 178 -7.57 1.75 -6.33
C LEU A 178 -8.78 1.19 -5.56
N GLU A 179 -8.93 -0.13 -5.49
CA GLU A 179 -9.98 -0.77 -4.68
C GLU A 179 -9.81 -0.43 -3.19
N CYS A 180 -8.57 -0.49 -2.67
CA CYS A 180 -8.28 -0.17 -1.26
C CYS A 180 -8.52 1.30 -0.93
N THR A 181 -8.42 2.19 -1.92
CA THR A 181 -8.52 3.65 -1.75
C THR A 181 -9.89 4.21 -2.15
N SER A 182 -10.96 3.40 -2.19
CA SER A 182 -12.31 3.94 -2.42
C SER A 182 -12.66 5.01 -1.38
N ASP A 183 -13.32 6.08 -1.83
CA ASP A 183 -13.83 7.13 -0.93
C ASP A 183 -14.95 6.59 -0.03
N ILE A 184 -15.64 5.53 -0.47
CA ILE A 184 -16.67 4.83 0.32
C ILE A 184 -16.00 3.69 1.09
N PRO A 185 -15.94 3.73 2.44
CA PRO A 185 -15.22 2.74 3.23
C PRO A 185 -15.68 1.30 2.99
N MET A 186 -16.98 1.10 2.78
CA MET A 186 -17.59 -0.23 2.60
C MET A 186 -17.28 -0.87 1.25
N GLU A 187 -16.78 -0.10 0.28
CA GLU A 187 -16.37 -0.62 -1.03
C GLU A 187 -14.90 -1.05 -1.06
N ARG A 188 -14.14 -0.74 0.01
CA ARG A 188 -12.72 -1.11 0.09
C ARG A 188 -12.57 -2.62 0.26
N SER A 189 -11.61 -3.19 -0.46
CA SER A 189 -11.25 -4.60 -0.31
C SER A 189 -10.79 -4.88 1.12
N ASP A 190 -11.43 -5.84 1.80
CA ASP A 190 -10.96 -6.32 3.10
C ASP A 190 -9.51 -6.84 3.01
N ILE A 191 -8.72 -6.69 4.08
CA ILE A 191 -7.30 -7.04 4.07
C ILE A 191 -7.06 -8.53 3.75
N LYS A 192 -7.97 -9.43 4.14
CA LYS A 192 -7.85 -10.85 3.78
C LYS A 192 -8.00 -11.06 2.28
N MET A 193 -8.90 -10.30 1.66
CA MET A 193 -9.08 -10.32 0.20
C MET A 193 -7.87 -9.69 -0.52
N VAL A 194 -7.31 -8.61 0.03
CA VAL A 194 -6.07 -7.99 -0.45
C VAL A 194 -4.93 -9.01 -0.44
N LEU A 195 -4.74 -9.75 0.66
CA LEU A 195 -3.76 -10.83 0.78
C LEU A 195 -3.97 -11.92 -0.26
N VAL A 196 -5.21 -12.38 -0.49
CA VAL A 196 -5.52 -13.39 -1.51
C VAL A 196 -5.12 -12.89 -2.90
N LYS A 197 -5.45 -11.64 -3.25
CA LYS A 197 -5.13 -11.04 -4.55
C LYS A 197 -3.62 -10.88 -4.72
N LEU A 198 -2.90 -10.36 -3.71
CA LEU A 198 -1.44 -10.22 -3.78
C LEU A 198 -0.71 -11.55 -3.87
N ASN A 199 -1.12 -12.56 -3.11
CA ASN A 199 -0.53 -13.89 -3.21
C ASN A 199 -0.74 -14.52 -4.59
N ARG A 200 -1.90 -14.27 -5.22
CA ARG A 200 -2.13 -14.68 -6.62
C ARG A 200 -1.20 -13.97 -7.58
N ILE A 201 -1.04 -12.65 -7.45
CA ILE A 201 -0.13 -11.84 -8.26
C ILE A 201 1.32 -12.32 -8.09
N ARG A 202 1.76 -12.53 -6.85
CA ARG A 202 3.09 -13.06 -6.52
C ARG A 202 3.35 -14.41 -7.18
N LYS A 203 2.39 -15.35 -7.10
CA LYS A 203 2.49 -16.67 -7.75
C LYS A 203 2.61 -16.56 -9.26
N GLN A 204 1.86 -15.64 -9.88
CA GLN A 204 1.97 -15.38 -11.32
C GLN A 204 3.34 -14.84 -11.69
N LEU A 205 3.89 -13.89 -10.92
CA LEU A 205 5.23 -13.35 -11.13
C LEU A 205 6.31 -14.44 -11.06
N LEU A 206 6.28 -15.26 -10.01
CA LEU A 206 7.25 -16.35 -9.84
C LEU A 206 7.17 -17.39 -10.96
N HIS A 207 5.96 -17.66 -11.46
CA HIS A 207 5.79 -18.58 -12.60
C HIS A 207 6.47 -18.02 -13.86
N ILE A 208 6.33 -16.72 -14.13
CA ILE A 208 6.95 -16.07 -15.31
C ILE A 208 8.47 -16.08 -15.19
N GLN A 209 9.02 -15.80 -14.01
CA GLN A 209 10.46 -15.80 -13.78
C GLN A 209 11.10 -17.20 -13.83
N SER A 210 10.29 -18.26 -13.77
CA SER A 210 10.75 -19.66 -13.87
C SER A 210 10.79 -20.22 -15.30
N ILE A 211 10.31 -19.46 -16.28
CA ILE A 211 10.26 -19.82 -17.72
C ILE A 211 11.42 -19.13 -18.44
#